data_AF-A0A2X3KCB9-F1
#
_entry.id   AF-A0A2X3KCB9-F1
#
_cell.length_a   1.000
_cell.length_b   1.000
_cell.length_c   1.000
_cell.angle_alpha   90.00
_cell.angle_beta   90.00
_cell.angle_gamma   90.00
#
_symmetry.space_group_name_H-M   'P 1'
#
loop_
_entity.id
_entity.type
_entity.pdbx_description
1 polymer ?
#
loop_
_entity_poly.entity_id
_entity_poly.type
_entity_poly.pdbx_seq_one_letter_code
_entity_poly.pdbx_strand_id
1 'polypeptide(L)' 'MQTLLPYLNQALRNYFNQQPAYVLREDGSQGEAMAKKLAKGIEVKPGEIVIPFTD' A
#
# COMPACT_ATOMS: atom_id res chain seq x y z
N MET A 1 -11.64 -18.67 17.65
CA MET A 1 -10.68 -17.68 17.09
C MET A 1 -11.06 -17.22 15.69
N GLN A 2 -11.57 -18.08 14.79
CA GLN A 2 -11.94 -17.67 13.43
C GLN A 2 -13.04 -16.58 13.36
N THR A 3 -13.88 -16.48 14.39
CA THR A 3 -14.95 -15.46 14.48
C THR A 3 -14.45 -14.03 14.68
N LEU A 4 -13.21 -13.83 15.15
CA LEU A 4 -12.65 -12.50 15.40
C LEU A 4 -11.86 -11.94 14.19
N LEU A 5 -11.47 -12.81 13.26
CA LEU A 5 -10.66 -12.42 12.10
C LEU A 5 -11.32 -11.34 11.22
N PRO A 6 -12.64 -11.37 10.94
CA PRO A 6 -13.29 -10.32 10.16
C PRO A 6 -13.18 -8.93 10.84
N TYR A 7 -13.35 -8.89 12.16
CA TYR A 7 -13.25 -7.66 12.94
C TYR A 7 -11.82 -7.14 13.01
N LEU A 8 -10.84 -8.02 13.19
CA LEU A 8 -9.43 -7.67 13.14
C LEU A 8 -9.05 -7.09 11.77
N ASN A 9 -9.48 -7.75 10.68
CA ASN A 9 -9.24 -7.27 9.32
C ASN A 9 -9.87 -5.88 9.09
N GLN A 10 -11.08 -5.64 9.59
CA GLN A 10 -11.73 -4.34 9.49
C GLN A 10 -10.98 -3.27 10.32
N ALA A 11 -10.59 -3.59 11.54
CA ALA A 11 -9.85 -2.68 12.41
C ALA A 11 -8.51 -2.28 11.79
N LEU A 12 -7.76 -3.24 11.26
CA LEU A 12 -6.48 -2.99 10.58
C LEU A 12 -6.67 -2.11 9.34
N ARG A 13 -7.68 -2.40 8.51
CA ARG A 13 -8.02 -1.54 7.36
C ARG A 13 -8.33 -0.12 7.77
N ASN A 14 -9.17 0.06 8.80
CA ASN A 14 -9.53 1.39 9.30
C ASN A 14 -8.31 2.14 9.82
N TYR A 15 -7.45 1.48 10.60
CA TYR A 15 -6.23 2.07 11.12
C TYR A 15 -5.29 2.54 10.01
N PHE A 16 -4.96 1.68 9.04
CA PHE A 16 -4.01 2.04 7.98
C PHE A 16 -4.55 3.07 6.97
N ASN A 17 -5.88 3.19 6.83
CA ASN A 17 -6.48 4.28 6.07
C ASN A 17 -6.28 5.64 6.73
N GLN A 18 -6.22 5.69 8.06
CA GLN A 18 -5.97 6.92 8.82
C GLN A 18 -4.49 7.19 9.02
N GLN A 19 -3.72 6.13 9.25
CA GLN A 19 -2.28 6.18 9.50
C GLN A 19 -1.56 5.22 8.54
N PRO A 20 -1.29 5.67 7.31
CA PRO A 20 -0.60 4.84 6.33
C PRO A 20 0.82 4.53 6.78
N ALA A 21 1.28 3.29 6.53
CA ALA A 21 2.65 2.89 6.83
C ALA A 21 3.68 3.63 5.95
N TYR A 22 3.29 3.98 4.73
CA TYR A 22 4.11 4.74 3.78
C TYR A 22 3.22 5.57 2.85
N VAL A 23 3.69 6.74 2.45
CA VAL A 23 2.98 7.61 1.50
C VAL A 23 3.95 8.03 0.41
N LEU A 24 3.60 7.72 -0.84
CA LEU A 24 4.37 8.15 -2.00
C LEU A 24 4.30 9.68 -2.15
N ARG A 25 5.46 10.29 -2.35
CA ARG A 25 5.60 11.74 -2.48
C ARG A 25 5.88 12.12 -3.93
N GLU A 26 5.30 13.23 -4.38
CA GLU A 26 5.61 13.77 -5.73
C GLU A 26 6.92 14.54 -5.76
N ASP A 27 7.29 15.14 -4.62
CA ASP A 27 8.55 15.84 -4.40
C ASP A 27 9.64 14.94 -3.80
N GLY A 28 9.38 13.63 -3.74
CA GLY A 28 10.31 12.61 -3.26
C GLY A 28 11.32 12.17 -4.33
N SER A 29 11.73 10.90 -4.25
CA SER A 29 12.59 10.32 -5.29
C SER A 29 11.87 10.24 -6.64
N GLN A 30 12.65 10.20 -7.73
CA GLN A 30 12.07 10.05 -9.09
C GLN A 30 11.20 8.79 -9.21
N GLY A 31 11.58 7.70 -8.54
CA GLY A 31 10.81 6.46 -8.50
C GLY A 31 9.47 6.62 -7.79
N GLU A 32 9.41 7.37 -6.69
CA GLU A 32 8.15 7.65 -5.98
C GLU A 32 7.22 8.56 -6.78
N ALA A 33 7.76 9.61 -7.40
CA ALA A 33 6.98 10.52 -8.23
C ALA A 33 6.37 9.77 -9.43
N MET A 34 7.14 8.86 -10.03
CA MET A 34 6.68 7.99 -11.11
C MET A 34 5.62 6.99 -10.63
N ALA A 35 5.89 6.30 -9.52
CA ALA A 35 4.96 5.35 -8.92
C ALA A 35 3.63 6.03 -8.56
N LYS A 36 3.65 7.21 -7.97
CA LYS A 36 2.42 7.93 -7.62
C LYS A 36 1.54 8.25 -8.84
N LYS A 37 2.14 8.48 -10.00
CA LYS A 37 1.42 8.81 -11.24
C LYS A 37 0.98 7.58 -12.03
N LEU A 38 1.79 6.52 -12.03
CA LEU A 38 1.67 5.40 -12.96
C LEU A 38 1.40 4.04 -12.29
N ALA A 39 1.40 3.97 -10.95
CA ALA A 39 1.12 2.71 -10.26
C ALA A 39 -0.32 2.25 -10.52
N LYS A 40 -0.46 1.01 -10.99
CA LYS A 40 -1.77 0.32 -11.05
C LYS A 40 -2.21 -0.18 -9.67
N GLY A 41 -1.26 -0.40 -8.77
CA GLY A 41 -1.51 -0.94 -7.43
C GLY A 41 -0.21 -1.32 -6.73
N ILE A 42 -0.32 -2.20 -5.74
CA ILE A 42 0.82 -2.75 -4.99
C ILE A 42 0.69 -4.26 -4.97
N GLU A 43 1.74 -4.96 -5.40
CA GLU A 43 1.89 -6.40 -5.25
C GLU A 43 2.88 -6.68 -4.11
N VAL A 44 2.46 -7.50 -3.13
CA VAL A 44 3.29 -7.86 -1.99
C VAL A 44 3.88 -9.25 -2.25
N LYS A 45 5.20 -9.30 -2.39
CA LYS A 45 5.97 -10.54 -2.50
C LYS A 45 6.79 -10.75 -1.23
N PRO A 46 7.19 -11.99 -0.89
CA PRO A 46 8.06 -12.21 0.25
C PRO A 46 9.37 -11.41 0.12
N GLY A 47 9.55 -10.42 0.99
CA GLY A 47 10.75 -9.57 1.03
C GLY A 47 10.73 -8.36 0.08
N GLU A 48 9.68 -8.17 -0.72
CA GLU A 48 9.61 -7.08 -1.70
C GLU A 48 8.19 -6.54 -1.87
N ILE A 49 8.10 -5.23 -2.08
CA ILE A 49 6.87 -4.54 -2.49
C ILE A 49 7.08 -4.09 -3.92
N VAL A 50 6.29 -4.66 -4.84
CA VAL A 50 6.39 -4.36 -6.27
C VAL A 50 5.27 -3.41 -6.65
N ILE A 51 5.63 -2.32 -7.31
CA ILE A 51 4.69 -1.35 -7.85
C ILE A 51 4.65 -1.53 -9.36
N PRO A 52 3.66 -2.27 -9.91
CA PRO A 52 3.51 -2.38 -11.35
C PRO A 52 3.04 -1.05 -11.95
N PHE A 53 3.71 -0.63 -13.02
CA PHE A 53 3.29 0.54 -13.80
C PHE A 53 2.24 0.17 -14.85
N THR A 54 1.56 1.19 -15.36
CA THR A 54 0.76 1.02 -16.58
C THR A 54 1.65 0.64 -17.77
N ASP A 55 1.04 0.03 -18.79
CA ASP A 55 1.63 0.04 -20.12
C ASP A 55 1.64 1.47 -20.67
#